data_AF-A0A7W0YQI3-F1
#
_entry.id   AF-A0A7W0YQI3-F1
#
_cell.length_a   1.000
_cell.length_b   1.000
_cell.length_c   1.000
_cell.angle_alpha   90.00
_cell.angle_beta   90.00
_cell.angle_gamma   90.00
#
_symmetry.space_group_name_H-M   'P 1'
#
loop_
_entity.id
_entity.type
_entity.pdbx_description
1 polymer ?
#
loop_
_entity_poly.entity_id
_entity_poly.type
_entity_poly.pdbx_seq_one_letter_code
_entity_poly.pdbx_strand_id
1 'polypeptide(L)'
;MSPARWAMLAALAFALYFALQGGEYGTSDLLELQREEARERAEVARLERLVDSLERTARAIERDPRVQERVAREAFGMIRKGEFLFRLVPGDSARR
;
A
#
# COMPACT_ATOMS: atom_id res chain seq x y z
N MET A 1 -2.29 -43.33 45.02
CA MET A 1 -2.30 -41.84 45.03
C MET A 1 -3.75 -41.40 45.06
N SER A 2 -4.18 -40.60 46.03
CA SER A 2 -5.60 -40.32 46.25
C SER A 2 -6.18 -39.48 45.10
N PRO A 3 -7.41 -39.78 44.63
CA PRO A 3 -8.06 -39.07 43.52
C PRO A 3 -8.19 -37.55 43.80
N ALA A 4 -8.25 -37.16 45.07
CA ALA A 4 -8.26 -35.78 45.51
C ALA A 4 -7.02 -34.97 45.09
N ARG A 5 -5.83 -35.58 45.05
CA ARG A 5 -4.60 -34.87 44.63
C ARG A 5 -4.59 -34.61 43.13
N TRP A 6 -5.13 -35.55 42.35
CA TRP A 6 -5.28 -35.38 40.90
C TRP A 6 -6.34 -34.32 40.56
N ALA A 7 -7.46 -34.31 41.29
CA ALA A 7 -8.47 -33.26 41.13
C ALA A 7 -7.91 -31.86 41.46
N MET A 8 -7.10 -31.76 42.52
CA MET A 8 -6.44 -30.49 42.89
C MET A 8 -5.43 -30.02 41.85
N LEU A 9 -4.62 -30.93 41.30
CA LEU A 9 -3.67 -30.60 40.23
C LEU A 9 -4.39 -30.18 38.95
N ALA A 10 -5.47 -30.87 38.59
CA ALA A 10 -6.28 -30.52 37.43
C ALA A 10 -6.93 -29.13 37.60
N ALA A 11 -7.48 -28.84 38.78
CA ALA A 11 -8.06 -27.53 39.09
C ALA A 11 -7.01 -26.41 39.04
N LEU A 12 -5.79 -26.66 39.56
CA LEU A 12 -4.69 -25.69 39.52
C LEU A 12 -4.20 -25.45 38.09
N ALA A 13 -4.06 -26.50 37.29
CA ALA A 13 -3.68 -26.39 35.88
C ALA A 13 -4.74 -25.61 35.08
N PHE A 14 -6.02 -25.85 35.36
CA PHE A 14 -7.12 -25.15 34.71
C PHE A 14 -7.17 -23.67 35.13
N ALA A 15 -6.96 -23.36 36.40
CA ALA A 15 -6.87 -21.98 36.88
C ALA A 15 -5.67 -21.23 36.26
N LEU A 16 -4.52 -21.89 36.11
CA LEU A 16 -3.35 -21.31 35.47
C LEU A 16 -3.59 -21.10 33.96
N TYR A 17 -4.23 -22.05 33.29
CA TYR A 17 -4.66 -21.91 31.90
C TYR A 17 -5.61 -20.72 31.72
N PHE A 18 -6.63 -20.59 32.57
CA PHE A 18 -7.56 -19.46 32.55
C PHE A 18 -6.90 -18.14 32.96
N ALA A 19 -5.88 -18.13 33.82
CA ALA A 19 -5.14 -16.91 34.14
C ALA A 19 -4.26 -16.43 32.98
N LEU A 20 -3.67 -17.37 32.23
CA LEU A 20 -2.88 -17.07 31.02
C LEU A 20 -3.76 -16.69 29.82
N GLN A 21 -4.96 -17.27 29.73
CA GLN A 21 -5.89 -17.09 28.61
C GLN A 21 -6.95 -16.00 28.87
N GLY A 22 -7.31 -15.74 30.13
CA GLY A 22 -8.50 -15.00 30.54
C GLY A 22 -8.24 -13.71 31.31
N GLY A 23 -6.99 -13.22 31.35
CA GLY A 23 -6.78 -11.80 31.60
C GLY A 23 -7.33 -11.02 30.41
N GLU A 24 -8.28 -10.12 30.66
CA GLU A 24 -9.16 -9.36 29.75
C GLU A 24 -8.52 -8.69 28.50
N TYR A 25 -7.20 -8.81 28.34
CA TYR A 25 -6.40 -8.47 27.17
C TYR A 25 -5.32 -9.54 27.03
N GLY A 26 -5.62 -10.60 26.27
CA GLY A 26 -4.74 -11.76 26.19
C GLY A 26 -3.39 -11.43 25.54
N THR A 27 -2.37 -12.25 25.80
CA THR A 27 -1.09 -12.19 25.05
C THR A 27 -1.30 -12.33 23.54
N SER A 28 -2.36 -13.03 23.12
CA SER A 28 -2.81 -13.11 21.72
C SER A 28 -3.25 -11.77 21.16
N ASP A 29 -4.00 -11.00 21.92
CA ASP A 29 -4.58 -9.73 21.48
C ASP A 29 -3.50 -8.67 21.33
N LEU A 30 -2.48 -8.71 22.21
CA LEU A 30 -1.30 -7.86 22.06
C LEU A 30 -0.53 -8.19 20.76
N LEU A 31 -0.39 -9.47 20.41
CA LEU A 31 0.27 -9.88 19.18
C LEU A 31 -0.56 -9.51 17.94
N GLU A 32 -1.88 -9.62 18.02
CA GLU A 32 -2.80 -9.18 16.97
C GLU A 32 -2.71 -7.67 16.77
N LEU A 33 -2.80 -6.90 17.86
CA LEU A 33 -2.67 -5.45 17.84
C LEU A 33 -1.31 -4.99 17.29
N GLN A 34 -0.22 -5.64 17.67
CA GLN A 34 1.10 -5.35 17.10
C GLN A 34 1.18 -5.65 15.60
N ARG A 35 0.52 -6.72 15.14
CA ARG A 35 0.48 -7.05 13.70
C ARG A 35 -0.36 -6.05 12.93
N GLU A 36 -1.50 -5.63 13.47
CA GLU A 36 -2.34 -4.60 12.88
C GLU A 36 -1.60 -3.27 12.82
N GLU A 37 -0.99 -2.84 13.92
CA GLU A 37 -0.16 -1.64 13.96
C GLU A 37 0.97 -1.68 12.91
N ALA A 38 1.68 -2.81 12.80
CA ALA A 38 2.74 -2.97 11.83
C ALA A 38 2.22 -2.90 10.38
N ARG A 39 1.03 -3.44 10.09
CA ARG A 39 0.39 -3.38 8.77
C ARG A 39 -0.01 -1.95 8.42
N GLU A 40 -0.67 -1.26 9.33
CA GLU A 40 -1.11 0.13 9.11
C GLU A 40 0.09 1.05 8.91
N ARG A 41 1.15 0.91 9.72
CA ARG A 41 2.40 1.65 9.54
C ARG A 41 3.05 1.38 8.18
N ALA A 42 3.03 0.13 7.72
CA ALA A 42 3.57 -0.22 6.41
C ALA A 42 2.77 0.40 5.26
N GLU A 43 1.44 0.47 5.39
CA GLU A 43 0.57 1.10 4.39
C GLU A 43 0.74 2.62 4.37
N VAL A 44 0.85 3.27 5.53
CA VAL A 44 1.19 4.71 5.61
C VAL A 44 2.51 4.99 4.91
N ALA A 45 3.57 4.25 5.22
CA ALA A 45 4.88 4.42 4.59
C ALA A 45 4.87 4.13 3.07
N ARG A 46 3.94 3.30 2.60
CA ARG A 46 3.73 3.07 1.16
C ARG A 46 3.04 4.27 0.52
N LEU A 47 1.99 4.79 1.14
CA LEU A 47 1.22 5.94 0.64
C LEU A 47 2.07 7.21 0.62
N GLU A 48 2.87 7.46 1.65
CA GLU A 48 3.81 8.59 1.70
C GLU A 48 4.78 8.54 0.52
N ARG A 49 5.39 7.38 0.24
CA ARG A 49 6.27 7.21 -0.93
C ARG A 49 5.55 7.46 -2.26
N LEU A 50 4.27 7.08 -2.35
CA LEU A 50 3.48 7.33 -3.54
C LEU A 50 3.21 8.83 -3.72
N VAL A 51 2.80 9.51 -2.65
CA VAL A 51 2.59 10.96 -2.63
C VAL A 51 3.87 11.69 -3.03
N ASP A 52 5.01 11.36 -2.42
CA ASP A 52 6.31 11.95 -2.77
C ASP A 52 6.66 11.76 -4.26
N SER A 53 6.37 10.58 -4.80
CA SER A 53 6.59 10.28 -6.21
C SER A 53 5.69 11.12 -7.12
N LEU A 54 4.41 11.24 -6.77
CA LEU A 54 3.44 12.03 -7.52
C LEU A 54 3.78 13.51 -7.48
N GLU A 55 4.13 14.05 -6.31
CA GLU A 55 4.55 15.43 -6.18
C GLU A 55 5.81 15.75 -6.97
N ARG A 56 6.82 14.85 -6.95
CA ARG A 56 8.01 15.02 -7.79
C ARG A 56 7.65 15.07 -9.27
N THR A 57 6.72 14.22 -9.70
CA THR A 57 6.24 14.19 -11.09
C THR A 57 5.49 15.47 -11.43
N ALA A 58 4.58 15.92 -10.57
CA ALA A 58 3.84 17.16 -10.74
C ALA A 58 4.78 18.37 -10.85
N ARG A 59 5.76 18.48 -9.93
CA ARG A 59 6.79 19.54 -9.96
C ARG A 59 7.62 19.49 -11.24
N ALA A 60 7.96 18.30 -11.73
CA ALA A 60 8.70 18.16 -12.99
C ALA A 60 7.87 18.64 -14.19
N ILE A 61 6.59 18.28 -14.25
CA ILE A 61 5.68 18.78 -15.30
C ILE A 61 5.50 20.30 -15.18
N GLU A 62 5.43 20.86 -13.98
CA GLU A 62 5.20 22.30 -13.80
C GLU A 62 6.44 23.14 -14.10
N ARG A 63 7.65 22.63 -13.82
CA ARG A 63 8.87 23.45 -13.79
C ARG A 63 9.94 23.06 -14.79
N ASP A 64 9.95 21.83 -15.31
CA ASP A 64 10.96 21.38 -16.28
C ASP A 64 10.42 21.51 -17.71
N PRO A 65 10.97 22.42 -18.54
CA PRO A 65 10.52 22.61 -19.91
C PRO A 65 10.64 21.36 -20.78
N ARG A 66 11.61 20.47 -20.51
CA ARG A 66 11.77 19.23 -21.28
C ARG A 66 10.64 18.24 -20.95
N VAL A 67 10.25 18.17 -19.69
CA VAL A 67 9.14 17.32 -19.25
C VAL A 67 7.82 17.88 -19.78
N GLN A 68 7.63 19.19 -19.75
CA GLN A 68 6.48 19.85 -20.36
C GLN A 68 6.36 19.55 -21.85
N GLU A 69 7.45 19.73 -22.61
CA GLU A 69 7.44 19.46 -24.04
C GLU A 69 7.14 17.99 -24.34
N ARG A 70 7.73 17.05 -23.58
CA ARG A 70 7.43 15.63 -23.70
C ARG A 70 5.95 15.33 -23.45
N VAL A 71 5.38 15.82 -22.34
CA VAL A 71 3.97 15.61 -22.01
C VAL A 71 3.05 16.27 -23.04
N ALA A 72 3.37 17.47 -23.51
CA ALA A 72 2.62 18.17 -24.57
C ALA A 72 2.59 17.35 -25.87
N ARG A 73 3.71 16.73 -26.26
CA ARG A 73 3.80 15.91 -27.46
C ARG A 73 3.12 14.55 -27.30
N GLU A 74 3.34 13.86 -26.19
CA GLU A 74 2.86 12.49 -25.96
C GLU A 74 1.37 12.44 -25.59
N ALA A 75 0.93 13.26 -24.63
CA ALA A 75 -0.45 13.23 -24.14
C ALA A 75 -1.39 14.07 -25.01
N PHE A 76 -0.91 15.16 -25.61
CA PHE A 76 -1.74 16.12 -26.33
C PHE A 76 -1.42 16.22 -27.83
N GLY A 77 -0.38 15.54 -28.33
CA GLY A 77 -0.01 15.59 -29.75
C GLY A 77 0.42 16.97 -30.23
N MET A 78 0.81 17.87 -29.32
CA MET A 78 1.17 19.24 -29.67
C MET A 78 2.50 19.27 -30.43
N ILE A 79 2.59 20.17 -31.41
CA ILE A 79 3.81 20.42 -32.18
C ILE A 79 4.15 21.91 -32.12
N ARG A 80 5.45 22.24 -32.19
CA ARG A 80 5.88 23.64 -32.21
C ARG A 80 5.49 24.27 -33.55
N LYS A 81 5.30 25.60 -33.56
CA LYS A 81 5.09 26.35 -34.79
C LYS A 81 6.25 26.07 -35.76
N GLY A 82 5.92 25.65 -36.99
CA GLY A 82 6.90 25.30 -38.03
C GLY A 82 7.32 23.84 -38.08
N GLU A 83 6.86 22.99 -37.15
CA GLU A 83 7.05 21.54 -37.23
C GLU A 83 5.92 20.87 -38.01
N PHE A 84 6.21 19.74 -38.65
CA PHE A 84 5.23 18.90 -39.36
C PHE A 84 5.16 17.51 -38.72
N LEU A 85 3.94 17.06 -38.40
CA LEU A 85 3.68 15.70 -37.90
C LEU A 85 3.22 14.81 -39.06
N PHE A 86 4.04 13.82 -39.43
CA PHE A 86 3.64 12.79 -40.38
C PHE A 86 3.00 11.61 -39.65
N ARG A 87 1.71 11.37 -39.87
CA ARG A 87 1.01 10.18 -39.37
C ARG A 87 0.79 9.20 -40.52
N LEU A 88 1.33 7.99 -40.39
CA LEU A 88 1.08 6.92 -41.33
C LEU A 88 -0.29 6.30 -41.00
N VAL A 89 -1.22 6.33 -41.96
CA VAL A 89 -2.54 5.71 -41.84
C VAL A 89 -2.73 4.66 -42.95
N PRO A 90 -3.44 3.55 -42.69
CA PRO A 90 -3.77 2.55 -43.72
C PRO A 90 -4.55 3.17 -44.89
N GLY A 91 -4.29 2.70 -46.12
CA GLY A 91 -4.81 3.30 -47.36
C GLY A 91 -6.34 3.36 -47.49
N ASP A 92 -7.07 2.54 -46.72
CA ASP A 92 -8.54 2.57 -46.69
C ASP A 92 -9.11 3.72 -45.86
N SER A 93 -8.34 4.23 -44.90
CA SER A 93 -8.74 5.36 -44.03
C SER A 93 -8.42 6.73 -44.61
N ALA A 94 -7.63 6.81 -45.69
CA ALA A 94 -7.24 8.06 -46.35
C ALA A 94 -8.24 8.52 -47.44
N ARG A 95 -9.25 7.71 -47.77
CA ARG A 95 -10.20 7.92 -48.88
C ARG A 95 -11.60 8.40 -48.46
N ARG A 96 -11.83 8.67 -47.17
CA ARG A 96 -13.08 9.21 -46.62
C ARG A 96 -12.95 10.68 -46.25
#